data_AF-A0A7C3YXV2-F1
#
_entry.id   AF-A0A7C3YXV2-F1
#
_cell.length_a   1.000
_cell.length_b   1.000
_cell.length_c   1.000
_cell.angle_alpha   90.00
_cell.angle_beta   90.00
_cell.angle_gamma   90.00
#
_symmetry.space_group_name_H-M   'P 1'
#
loop_
_entity.id
_entity.type
_entity.pdbx_description
1 polymer ?
#
loop_
_entity_poly.entity_id
_entity_poly.type
_entity_poly.pdbx_seq_one_letter_code
_entity_poly.pdbx_strand_id
1 'polypeptide(L)'
;MKTIKCTKIDTGGHGYLSVSKKDIILSGLDANQISEYSGHTLNRIYLEEDCDATLFYDTCKSKDIEIKVKYSYNSKFNITHNYNSKLFNYSPKINDIIIARNDRSYKIINKNNKIIIVNDIITNKNYSIPLTNPFKYLKDIN
;
A
#
# COMPACT_ATOMS: atom_id res chain seq x y z
N MET A 1 -15.09 0.52 -23.32
CA MET A 1 -15.18 0.19 -21.89
C MET A 1 -13.80 -0.23 -21.38
N LYS A 2 -13.31 0.41 -20.30
CA LYS A 2 -12.05 -0.01 -19.65
C LYS A 2 -12.36 -1.11 -18.63
N THR A 3 -11.41 -2.00 -18.39
CA THR A 3 -11.58 -3.09 -17.43
C THR A 3 -10.44 -3.07 -16.40
N ILE A 4 -10.79 -3.09 -15.12
CA ILE A 4 -9.85 -3.26 -14.01
C ILE A 4 -9.98 -4.67 -13.44
N LYS A 5 -8.85 -5.33 -13.20
CA LYS A 5 -8.80 -6.66 -12.59
C LYS A 5 -8.43 -6.53 -11.10
N CYS A 6 -9.32 -7.01 -10.23
CA CYS A 6 -9.13 -7.00 -8.80
C CYS A 6 -9.11 -8.43 -8.24
N THR A 7 -8.55 -8.58 -7.03
CA THR A 7 -8.69 -9.80 -6.25
C THR A 7 -9.36 -9.47 -4.93
N LYS A 8 -10.51 -10.08 -4.63
CA LYS A 8 -11.11 -10.05 -3.29
C LYS A 8 -10.42 -11.12 -2.44
N ILE A 9 -9.80 -10.69 -1.34
CA ILE A 9 -9.04 -11.52 -0.41
C ILE A 9 -9.85 -11.62 0.88
N ASP A 10 -10.31 -12.83 1.19
CA ASP A 10 -10.97 -13.17 2.46
C ASP A 10 -9.92 -13.70 3.45
N THR A 11 -9.89 -13.16 4.67
CA THR A 11 -8.97 -13.57 5.74
C THR A 11 -9.61 -14.49 6.78
N GLY A 12 -10.90 -14.82 6.63
CA GLY A 12 -11.72 -15.56 7.59
C GLY A 12 -12.38 -14.67 8.66
N GLY A 13 -12.00 -13.39 8.73
CA GLY A 13 -12.62 -12.41 9.63
C GLY A 13 -12.81 -11.01 9.01
N HIS A 14 -12.02 -10.67 8.00
CA HIS A 14 -12.13 -9.44 7.22
C HIS A 14 -11.92 -9.73 5.74
N GLY A 15 -12.30 -8.79 4.88
CA GLY A 15 -12.00 -8.85 3.46
C GLY A 15 -11.27 -7.62 2.95
N TYR A 16 -10.52 -7.81 1.87
CA TYR A 16 -9.79 -6.74 1.20
C TYR A 16 -9.89 -6.88 -0.32
N LEU A 17 -10.14 -5.77 -1.02
CA LEU A 17 -10.05 -5.70 -2.46
C LEU A 17 -8.65 -5.26 -2.87
N SER A 18 -7.88 -6.17 -3.44
CA SER A 18 -6.56 -5.87 -3.96
C SER A 18 -6.64 -5.24 -5.36
N VAL A 19 -6.16 -4.01 -5.47
CA VAL A 19 -6.17 -3.18 -6.69
C VAL A 19 -4.76 -2.67 -6.97
N SER A 20 -4.35 -2.56 -8.25
CA SER A 20 -3.05 -1.94 -8.56
C SER A 20 -3.13 -0.42 -8.35
N LYS A 21 -2.02 0.24 -7.96
CA LYS A 21 -2.02 1.71 -7.83
C LYS A 21 -2.35 2.42 -9.14
N LYS A 22 -1.92 1.85 -10.27
CA LYS A 22 -2.28 2.33 -11.60
C LYS A 22 -3.79 2.32 -11.81
N ASP A 23 -4.47 1.28 -11.35
CA ASP A 23 -5.91 1.15 -11.49
C ASP A 23 -6.69 2.06 -10.51
N ILE A 24 -6.13 2.35 -9.33
CA ILE A 24 -6.66 3.41 -8.44
C ILE A 24 -6.60 4.77 -9.13
N ILE A 25 -5.46 5.11 -9.75
CA ILE A 25 -5.31 6.36 -10.52
C ILE A 25 -6.28 6.37 -11.71
N LEU A 26 -6.44 5.22 -12.39
CA LEU A 26 -7.32 5.09 -13.55
C LEU A 26 -8.80 5.25 -13.17
N SER A 27 -9.23 4.67 -12.06
CA SER A 27 -10.59 4.89 -11.54
C SER A 27 -10.77 6.33 -11.11
N GLY A 28 -9.69 7.03 -10.75
CA GLY A 28 -9.68 8.39 -10.22
C GLY A 28 -10.35 8.48 -8.85
N LEU A 29 -10.25 7.40 -8.07
CA LEU A 29 -10.46 7.44 -6.63
C LEU A 29 -9.31 8.26 -6.01
N ASP A 30 -9.65 9.30 -5.24
CA ASP A 30 -8.63 10.08 -4.55
C ASP A 30 -7.99 9.24 -3.44
N ALA A 31 -6.65 9.17 -3.45
CA ALA A 31 -5.86 8.48 -2.43
C ALA A 31 -6.16 8.99 -1.02
N ASN A 32 -6.51 10.27 -0.84
CA ASN A 32 -6.82 10.83 0.47
C ASN A 32 -8.17 10.37 1.05
N GLN A 33 -9.04 9.78 0.22
CA GLN A 33 -10.33 9.24 0.67
C GLN A 33 -10.22 7.80 1.19
N ILE A 34 -9.09 7.13 0.95
CA ILE A 34 -8.86 5.77 1.39
C ILE A 34 -8.51 5.79 2.88
N SER A 35 -9.26 5.03 3.67
CA SER A 35 -9.09 4.97 5.12
C SER A 35 -7.75 4.34 5.54
N GLU A 36 -7.35 4.57 6.78
CA GLU A 36 -6.16 3.92 7.36
C GLU A 36 -6.34 2.41 7.59
N TYR A 37 -7.58 1.90 7.62
CA TYR A 37 -7.88 0.46 7.76
C TYR A 37 -7.41 -0.35 6.55
N SER A 38 -7.35 0.30 5.39
CA SER A 38 -6.76 -0.25 4.18
C SER A 38 -5.25 -0.53 4.34
N GLY A 39 -4.73 -1.31 3.41
CA GLY A 39 -3.30 -1.59 3.32
C GLY A 39 -2.68 -1.19 2.00
N HIS A 40 -1.35 -1.10 1.95
CA HIS A 40 -0.63 -0.93 0.70
C HIS A 40 0.78 -1.51 0.66
N THR A 41 1.24 -1.73 -0.57
CA THR A 41 2.62 -1.96 -0.95
C THR A 41 3.05 -0.86 -1.93
N LEU A 42 4.27 -0.94 -2.46
CA LEU A 42 4.69 -0.02 -3.53
C LEU A 42 3.77 -0.05 -4.75
N ASN A 43 3.18 -1.20 -5.08
CA ASN A 43 2.49 -1.40 -6.36
C ASN A 43 0.97 -1.61 -6.23
N ARG A 44 0.48 -1.94 -5.04
CA ARG A 44 -0.92 -2.33 -4.81
C ARG A 44 -1.49 -1.66 -3.58
N ILE A 45 -2.79 -1.37 -3.65
CA ILE A 45 -3.63 -1.01 -2.52
C ILE A 45 -4.54 -2.20 -2.20
N TYR A 46 -4.81 -2.40 -0.92
CA TYR A 46 -5.69 -3.43 -0.39
C TYR A 46 -6.80 -2.68 0.34
N LEU A 47 -7.88 -2.40 -0.39
CA LEU A 47 -9.00 -1.62 0.09
C LEU A 47 -9.79 -2.47 1.08
N GLU A 48 -10.03 -1.97 2.28
CA GLU A 48 -10.91 -2.59 3.28
C GLU A 48 -12.33 -2.79 2.68
N GLU A 49 -12.94 -3.95 2.94
CA GLU A 49 -14.17 -4.39 2.28
C GLU A 49 -15.39 -3.52 2.64
N ASP A 50 -15.54 -3.15 3.90
CA ASP A 50 -16.75 -2.51 4.41
C ASP A 50 -16.86 -1.03 3.99
N CYS A 51 -15.74 -0.34 3.77
CA CYS A 51 -15.73 1.07 3.38
C CYS A 51 -15.06 1.35 2.02
N ASP A 52 -13.75 1.12 1.93
CA ASP A 52 -12.92 1.62 0.84
C ASP A 52 -13.17 0.88 -0.49
N ALA A 53 -13.47 -0.41 -0.42
CA ALA A 53 -13.81 -1.22 -1.59
C ALA A 53 -15.11 -0.72 -2.24
N THR A 54 -16.14 -0.42 -1.45
CA THR A 54 -17.42 0.13 -1.93
C THR A 54 -17.20 1.47 -2.64
N LEU A 55 -16.42 2.38 -2.02
CA LEU A 55 -16.07 3.66 -2.63
C LEU A 55 -15.37 3.49 -3.99
N PHE A 56 -14.49 2.50 -4.11
CA PHE A 56 -13.83 2.17 -5.37
C PHE A 56 -14.79 1.63 -6.44
N TYR A 57 -15.74 0.77 -6.05
CA TYR A 57 -16.79 0.26 -6.96
C TYR A 57 -17.64 1.41 -7.49
N ASP A 58 -18.12 2.30 -6.63
CA ASP A 58 -18.95 3.44 -7.01
C ASP A 58 -18.19 4.40 -7.93
N THR A 59 -16.92 4.65 -7.63
CA THR A 59 -16.04 5.46 -8.45
C THR A 59 -15.88 4.85 -9.86
N CYS A 60 -15.62 3.54 -9.96
CA CYS A 60 -15.52 2.86 -11.24
C CYS A 60 -16.83 2.88 -12.03
N LYS A 61 -17.96 2.65 -11.36
CA LYS A 61 -19.30 2.67 -11.95
C LYS A 61 -19.62 4.05 -12.54
N SER A 62 -19.27 5.13 -11.84
CA SER A 62 -19.48 6.50 -12.32
C SER A 62 -18.72 6.84 -13.62
N LYS A 63 -17.71 6.03 -13.97
CA LYS A 63 -16.83 6.23 -15.13
C LYS A 63 -16.95 5.14 -16.19
N ASP A 64 -17.98 4.30 -16.11
CA ASP A 64 -18.19 3.18 -17.04
C ASP A 64 -16.95 2.26 -17.14
N ILE A 65 -16.35 1.97 -15.97
CA ILE A 65 -15.22 1.05 -15.84
C ILE A 65 -15.73 -0.28 -15.29
N GLU A 66 -15.53 -1.35 -16.06
CA GLU A 66 -15.86 -2.71 -15.66
C GLU A 66 -14.83 -3.22 -14.63
N ILE A 67 -15.31 -3.83 -13.53
CA ILE A 67 -14.45 -4.50 -12.56
C ILE A 67 -14.60 -6.01 -12.70
N LYS A 68 -13.49 -6.70 -12.97
CA LYS A 68 -13.42 -8.17 -12.95
C LYS A 68 -12.74 -8.64 -11.66
N VAL A 69 -13.47 -9.41 -10.86
CA VAL A 69 -13.02 -9.87 -9.54
C VAL A 69 -12.60 -11.33 -9.59
N LYS A 70 -11.40 -11.62 -9.10
CA LYS A 70 -10.98 -12.98 -8.68
C LYS A 70 -11.16 -13.10 -7.17
N TYR A 71 -11.58 -14.27 -6.70
CA TYR A 71 -11.66 -14.56 -5.27
C TYR A 71 -10.41 -15.32 -4.78
N SER A 72 -9.99 -15.04 -3.56
CA SER A 72 -8.88 -15.71 -2.89
C SER A 72 -9.16 -15.79 -1.38
N TYR A 73 -8.89 -16.94 -0.78
CA TYR A 73 -8.87 -17.08 0.68
C TYR A 73 -7.42 -17.09 1.17
N ASN A 74 -7.10 -16.29 2.18
CA ASN A 74 -5.78 -16.21 2.79
C ASN A 74 -5.86 -15.70 4.23
N SER A 75 -5.95 -16.63 5.20
CA SER A 75 -5.94 -16.30 6.63
C SER A 75 -4.63 -15.72 7.16
N LYS A 76 -3.55 -15.77 6.37
CA LYS A 76 -2.23 -15.20 6.73
C LYS A 76 -2.00 -13.82 6.10
N PHE A 77 -3.01 -13.23 5.48
CA PHE A 77 -2.91 -11.89 4.92
C PHE A 77 -2.69 -10.85 6.03
N ASN A 78 -1.61 -10.07 5.92
CA ASN A 78 -1.17 -9.13 6.96
C ASN A 78 -0.78 -7.75 6.42
N ILE A 79 -1.32 -7.36 5.26
CA ILE A 79 -1.14 -6.02 4.69
C ILE A 79 -2.43 -5.25 4.96
N THR A 80 -2.60 -4.85 6.21
CA THR A 80 -3.79 -4.18 6.74
C THR A 80 -3.35 -3.04 7.65
N HIS A 81 -4.22 -2.03 7.84
CA HIS A 81 -3.99 -0.94 8.80
C HIS A 81 -2.66 -0.19 8.58
N ASN A 82 -2.19 -0.16 7.34
CA ASN A 82 -0.88 0.37 6.99
C ASN A 82 -0.91 1.40 5.87
N TYR A 83 -2.10 1.75 5.39
CA TYR A 83 -2.28 2.80 4.39
C TYR A 83 -1.93 4.18 4.96
N ASN A 84 -1.23 4.96 4.13
CA ASN A 84 -0.96 6.39 4.36
C ASN A 84 -0.95 7.05 2.97
N SER A 85 -1.83 8.03 2.76
CA SER A 85 -1.99 8.68 1.45
C SER A 85 -0.73 9.41 0.99
N LYS A 86 0.08 9.97 1.90
CA LYS A 86 1.37 10.60 1.58
C LYS A 86 2.35 9.62 0.92
N LEU A 87 2.24 8.34 1.27
CA LEU A 87 3.10 7.28 0.74
C LEU A 87 2.54 6.63 -0.53
N PHE A 88 1.38 7.09 -1.03
CA PHE A 88 0.73 6.52 -2.21
C PHE A 88 1.65 6.58 -3.44
N ASN A 89 2.30 7.71 -3.70
CA ASN A 89 3.26 7.88 -4.80
C ASN A 89 4.72 7.77 -4.37
N TYR A 90 4.98 7.41 -3.11
CA TYR A 90 6.34 7.35 -2.60
C TYR A 90 7.13 6.23 -3.28
N SER A 91 8.30 6.59 -3.79
CA SER A 91 9.31 5.67 -4.31
C SER A 91 10.61 5.95 -3.56
N PRO A 92 11.13 4.99 -2.77
CA PRO A 92 12.31 5.22 -1.94
C PRO A 92 13.55 5.59 -2.77
N LYS A 93 14.23 6.68 -2.40
CA LYS A 93 15.47 7.17 -3.00
C LYS A 93 16.59 7.19 -1.97
N ILE A 94 17.83 7.13 -2.46
CA ILE A 94 19.01 7.30 -1.60
C ILE A 94 18.98 8.71 -1.01
N ASN A 95 19.32 8.81 0.27
CA ASN A 95 19.25 9.98 1.15
C ASN A 95 17.87 10.40 1.66
N ASP A 96 16.77 9.74 1.26
CA ASP A 96 15.47 9.99 1.88
C ASP A 96 15.52 9.69 3.39
N ILE A 97 14.81 10.49 4.18
CA ILE A 97 14.59 10.25 5.61
C ILE A 97 13.19 9.66 5.77
N ILE A 98 13.13 8.44 6.27
CA ILE A 98 11.88 7.72 6.52
C ILE A 98 11.62 7.64 8.02
N ILE A 99 10.34 7.68 8.41
CA ILE A 99 9.90 7.39 9.76
C ILE A 99 9.42 5.94 9.78
N ALA A 100 10.03 5.10 10.61
CA ALA A 100 9.60 3.72 10.77
C ALA A 100 8.47 3.58 11.81
N ARG A 101 7.84 2.40 11.88
CA ARG A 101 6.73 2.08 12.79
C ARG A 101 7.12 2.11 14.27
N ASN A 102 8.41 2.13 14.60
CA ASN A 102 8.93 2.35 15.95
C ASN A 102 9.19 3.84 16.26
N ASP A 103 8.65 4.74 15.43
CA ASP A 103 8.75 6.20 15.53
C ASP A 103 10.19 6.76 15.46
N ARG A 104 11.14 5.96 14.97
CA ARG A 104 12.51 6.40 14.69
C ARG A 104 12.69 6.83 13.24
N SER A 105 13.60 7.78 13.04
CA SER A 105 14.02 8.24 11.71
C SER A 105 15.21 7.45 11.21
N TYR A 106 15.14 7.03 9.94
CA TYR A 106 16.21 6.31 9.26
C TYR A 106 16.54 6.98 7.94
N LYS A 107 17.83 7.05 7.60
CA LYS A 107 18.28 7.53 6.29
C LYS A 107 18.46 6.36 5.34
N ILE A 108 17.90 6.44 4.14
CA ILE A 108 18.16 5.47 3.08
C ILE A 108 19.59 5.66 2.57
N ILE A 109 20.43 4.64 2.72
CA ILE A 109 21.84 4.70 2.31
C ILE A 109 22.13 3.88 1.05
N ASN A 110 21.32 2.86 0.78
CA ASN A 110 21.45 2.02 -0.42
C ASN A 110 20.11 1.38 -0.77
N LYS A 111 19.93 0.96 -2.03
CA LYS A 111 18.77 0.23 -2.51
C LYS A 111 19.15 -0.60 -3.73
N ASN A 112 18.62 -1.81 -3.80
CA ASN A 112 18.63 -2.65 -5.00
C ASN A 112 17.20 -3.08 -5.33
N ASN A 113 17.00 -4.03 -6.25
CA ASN A 113 15.65 -4.45 -6.66
C ASN A 113 14.88 -5.28 -5.61
N LYS A 114 15.51 -5.67 -4.51
CA LYS A 114 14.92 -6.53 -3.46
C LYS A 114 14.79 -5.83 -2.11
N ILE A 115 15.77 -5.00 -1.75
CA ILE A 115 15.87 -4.40 -0.42
C ILE A 115 16.29 -2.93 -0.47
N ILE A 116 15.92 -2.22 0.58
CA ILE A 116 16.41 -0.90 0.96
C ILE A 116 17.33 -1.09 2.17
N ILE A 117 18.52 -0.51 2.17
CA ILE A 117 19.38 -0.43 3.35
C ILE A 117 19.19 0.96 3.97
N VAL A 118 18.88 0.96 5.26
CA VAL A 118 18.63 2.17 6.03
C VAL A 118 19.56 2.24 7.23
N ASN A 119 20.02 3.45 7.56
CA ASN A 119 20.84 3.74 8.73
C ASN A 119 19.97 4.42 9.79
N ASP A 120 19.97 3.88 11.01
CA ASP A 120 19.36 4.53 12.18
C ASP A 120 20.19 5.75 12.54
N ILE A 121 19.61 6.94 12.42
CA ILE A 121 20.33 8.21 12.61
C ILE A 121 20.83 8.36 14.06
N ILE A 122 20.20 7.68 15.02
CA ILE A 122 20.56 7.74 16.44
C ILE A 122 21.64 6.71 16.77
N THR A 123 21.44 5.46 16.36
CA THR A 123 22.35 4.35 16.75
C THR A 123 23.46 4.07 15.74
N ASN A 124 23.41 4.70 14.57
CA ASN A 124 24.28 4.46 13.41
C ASN A 124 24.32 2.99 12.95
N LYS A 125 23.28 2.20 13.29
CA LYS A 125 23.14 0.81 12.87
C LYS A 125 22.41 0.72 11.54
N ASN A 126 22.82 -0.24 10.71
CA ASN A 126 22.21 -0.49 9.41
C ASN A 126 21.19 -1.62 9.48
N TYR A 127 20.07 -1.45 8.76
CA TYR A 127 18.98 -2.41 8.68
C TYR A 127 18.55 -2.60 7.22
N SER A 128 17.97 -3.75 6.90
CA SER A 128 17.40 -4.04 5.59
C SER A 128 15.88 -4.06 5.65
N ILE A 129 15.24 -3.39 4.69
CA ILE A 129 13.79 -3.35 4.51
C ILE A 129 13.46 -3.97 3.15
N PRO A 130 12.55 -4.97 3.06
CA PRO A 130 12.18 -5.56 1.80
C PRO A 130 11.35 -4.59 0.94
N LEU A 131 11.65 -4.50 -0.36
CA LEU A 131 10.89 -3.68 -1.30
C LEU A 131 9.53 -4.28 -1.67
N THR A 132 9.31 -5.56 -1.41
CA THR A 132 8.01 -6.21 -1.66
C THR A 132 6.92 -5.59 -0.78
N ASN A 133 7.23 -5.21 0.46
CA ASN A 133 6.34 -4.49 1.35
C ASN A 133 7.13 -3.63 2.36
N PRO A 134 7.68 -2.47 1.93
CA PRO A 134 8.44 -1.60 2.82
C PRO A 134 7.55 -0.94 3.88
N PHE A 135 6.27 -0.74 3.58
CA PHE A 135 5.28 -0.08 4.43
C PHE A 135 4.83 -0.92 5.64
N LYS A 136 5.28 -2.17 5.72
CA LYS A 136 5.25 -2.93 6.98
C LYS A 136 6.17 -2.32 8.04
N TYR A 137 7.26 -1.68 7.61
CA TYR A 137 8.29 -1.12 8.48
C TYR A 137 8.26 0.41 8.47
N LEU A 138 7.90 1.01 7.33
CA LEU A 138 7.79 2.44 7.13
C LEU A 138 6.38 2.92 7.53
N LYS A 139 6.32 4.01 8.32
CA LYS A 139 5.10 4.67 8.79
C LYS A 139 4.83 5.96 8.03
N ASP A 140 5.85 6.81 7.86
CA ASP A 140 5.74 8.08 7.14
C ASP A 140 7.09 8.48 6.53
N ILE A 141 7.12 9.61 5.81
CA ILE A 141 8.31 10.25 5.26
C ILE A 141 8.42 11.69 5.79
N ASN A 142 9.66 12.17 5.94
CA ASN A 142 9.98 13.57 6.28
C ASN A 142 10.35 14.37 5.03
#